data_AF-A0A7J9FFD7-F1
#
_entry.id   AF-A0A7J9FFD7-F1
#
_cell.length_a   1.000
_cell.length_b   1.000
_cell.length_c   1.000
_cell.angle_alpha   90.00
_cell.angle_beta   90.00
_cell.angle_gamma   90.00
#
_symmetry.space_group_name_H-M   'P 1'
#
loop_
_entity.id
_entity.type
_entity.pdbx_description
1 polymer ?
#
loop_
_entity_poly.entity_id
_entity_poly.type
_entity_poly.pdbx_seq_one_letter_code
_entity_poly.pdbx_strand_id
1 'polypeptide(L)' 'SSADLHPVYVGKSRRRYLISSDIIDNPLFRELAERSGEDDDAVINVSCEVVLFEHLLWMLENADPQPESLEELVEFYAC' A
#
# COMPACT_ATOMS: atom_id res chain seq x y z
N SER A 1 -14.92 -9.54 15.52
CA SER A 1 -13.54 -9.37 15.03
C SER A 1 -13.31 -7.89 14.92
N SER A 2 -12.51 -7.28 15.80
CA SER A 2 -12.08 -5.90 15.56
C SER A 2 -11.11 -6.02 14.39
N ALA A 3 -11.41 -5.38 13.25
CA ALA A 3 -10.44 -5.35 12.17
C ALA A 3 -9.15 -4.74 12.74
N ASP A 4 -8.05 -5.49 12.74
CA ASP A 4 -6.75 -5.00 13.17
C ASP A 4 -6.28 -4.02 12.10
N LEU A 5 -6.53 -2.73 12.37
CA LEU A 5 -6.22 -1.60 11.50
C LEU A 5 -4.81 -1.09 11.79
N HIS A 6 -4.01 -0.95 10.75
CA HIS A 6 -2.61 -0.55 10.81
C HIS A 6 -2.45 0.88 10.27
N PRO A 7 -1.72 1.76 10.97
CA PRO A 7 -1.43 3.10 10.46
C PRO A 7 -0.40 3.02 9.32
N VAL A 8 -0.77 3.55 8.16
CA VAL A 8 0.09 3.65 6.97
C VAL A 8 0.24 5.11 6.57
N TYR A 9 1.45 5.57 6.31
CA TYR A 9 1.73 6.95 5.93
C TYR A 9 2.16 7.05 4.48
N VAL A 10 1.44 7.84 3.70
CA VAL A 10 1.56 7.84 2.24
C VAL A 10 2.02 9.18 1.69
N GLY A 11 2.98 9.10 0.77
CA GLY A 11 3.51 10.21 0.00
C GLY A 11 4.29 11.24 0.84
N LYS A 12 4.74 12.30 0.16
CA LYS A 12 5.56 13.37 0.77
C LYS A 12 4.86 14.10 1.92
N SER A 13 3.53 14.18 1.89
CA SER A 13 2.73 14.80 2.96
C SER A 13 2.52 13.88 4.17
N ARG A 14 2.98 12.62 4.10
CA ARG A 14 2.77 11.57 5.11
C ARG A 14 1.31 11.51 5.54
N ARG A 15 0.40 11.44 4.56
CA ARG A 15 -1.03 11.32 4.86
C ARG A 15 -1.28 9.97 5.53
N ARG A 16 -1.96 9.99 6.68
CA ARG A 16 -2.24 8.78 7.46
C ARG A 16 -3.50 8.07 6.96
N TYR A 17 -3.37 6.78 6.71
CA TYR A 17 -4.45 5.83 6.41
C TYR A 17 -4.53 4.77 7.50
N LEU A 18 -5.71 4.18 7.68
CA LEU A 18 -5.94 3.02 8.55
C LEU A 18 -6.33 1.85 7.67
N ILE A 19 -5.48 0.84 7.60
CA ILE A 19 -5.57 -0.24 6.62
C ILE A 19 -5.78 -1.57 7.34
N SER A 20 -6.69 -2.41 6.84
CA SER A 20 -6.93 -3.73 7.42
C SER A 20 -5.76 -4.68 7.20
N SER A 21 -5.59 -5.65 8.09
CA SER A 21 -4.55 -6.68 7.97
C SER A 21 -4.61 -7.41 6.62
N ASP A 22 -5.81 -7.67 6.08
CA ASP A 22 -6.00 -8.33 4.78
C ASP A 22 -5.31 -7.59 3.62
N ILE A 23 -5.24 -6.26 3.69
CA ILE A 23 -4.57 -5.43 2.70
C ILE A 23 -3.07 -5.33 3.00
N ILE A 24 -2.68 -5.26 4.28
CA ILE A 24 -1.27 -5.27 4.70
C ILE A 24 -0.55 -6.55 4.26
N ASP A 25 -1.23 -7.70 4.40
CA ASP A 25 -0.72 -9.01 4.01
C ASP A 25 -0.77 -9.25 2.48
N ASN A 26 -1.28 -8.28 1.71
CA ASN A 26 -1.31 -8.39 0.27
C ASN A 26 0.10 -8.29 -0.34
N PRO A 27 0.51 -9.22 -1.23
CA PRO A 27 1.85 -9.22 -1.83
C PRO A 27 2.22 -7.90 -2.53
N LEU A 28 1.24 -7.27 -3.20
CA LEU A 28 1.46 -6.00 -3.91
C LEU A 28 1.70 -4.85 -2.94
N PHE A 29 0.92 -4.79 -1.86
CA PHE A 29 1.09 -3.78 -0.83
C PHE A 29 2.45 -3.93 -0.13
N ARG A 30 2.81 -5.17 0.24
CA ARG A 30 4.06 -5.46 0.94
C ARG A 30 5.28 -5.08 0.10
N GLU A 31 5.30 -5.45 -1.17
CA GLU A 31 6.39 -5.08 -2.09
C GLU A 31 6.48 -3.56 -2.28
N LEU A 32 5.33 -2.87 -2.41
CA LEU A 32 5.30 -1.41 -2.50
C LEU A 32 5.84 -0.73 -1.23
N ALA A 33 5.49 -1.24 -0.06
CA ALA A 33 5.99 -0.74 1.22
C ALA A 33 7.50 -1.01 1.38
N GLU A 34 7.98 -2.21 1.03
CA GLU A 34 9.39 -2.59 1.07
C GLU A 34 10.25 -1.66 0.17
N ARG A 35 9.77 -1.35 -1.04
CA ARG A 35 10.45 -0.40 -1.95
C ARG A 35 10.42 1.05 -1.49
N SER A 36 9.50 1.40 -0.59
CA SER A 36 9.32 2.78 -0.11
C SER A 36 10.36 3.21 0.93
N GLY A 37 11.12 2.27 1.51
CA GLY A 37 12.26 2.56 2.38
C GLY A 37 11.94 2.80 3.87
N GLU A 38 13.02 2.86 4.64
CA GLU A 38 13.24 2.40 6.03
C GLU A 38 12.01 2.24 6.96
N ASP A 39 11.80 0.97 7.27
CA ASP A 39 11.25 0.38 8.49
C ASP A 39 11.84 1.07 9.74
N ASP A 40 11.23 2.18 10.17
CA ASP A 40 11.13 2.40 11.61
C ASP A 40 10.18 1.30 12.07
N ASP A 41 10.67 0.31 12.85
CA ASP A 41 10.05 -1.00 13.20
C ASP A 41 8.57 -0.97 13.67
N ALA A 42 7.94 0.21 13.76
CA ALA A 42 6.56 0.41 14.16
C ALA A 42 5.69 1.17 13.13
N VAL A 43 6.24 1.67 12.01
CA VAL A 43 5.51 2.56 11.09
C VAL A 43 5.78 2.23 9.63
N ILE A 44 4.75 1.74 8.93
CA ILE A 44 4.82 1.50 7.48
C ILE A 44 4.59 2.81 6.71
N ASN A 45 5.60 3.17 5.93
CA ASN A 45 5.61 4.33 5.04
C ASN A 45 5.53 3.85 3.58
N VAL A 46 4.73 4.54 2.78
CA VAL A 46 4.61 4.29 1.34
C VAL A 46 4.94 5.57 0.59
N SER A 47 5.95 5.55 -0.26
CA SER A 47 6.51 6.75 -0.90
C SER A 47 5.72 7.23 -2.12
N CYS A 48 4.62 6.55 -2.46
CA CYS A 48 3.79 6.84 -3.63
C CYS A 48 2.90 8.07 -3.52
N GLU A 49 2.42 8.53 -4.66
CA GLU A 49 1.37 9.55 -4.73
C GLU A 49 0.08 9.07 -4.07
N VAL A 50 -0.54 9.94 -3.28
CA VAL A 50 -1.77 9.64 -2.53
C VAL A 50 -2.90 9.14 -3.43
N VAL A 51 -3.04 9.71 -4.63
CA VAL A 51 -4.08 9.30 -5.59
C VAL A 51 -3.87 7.87 -6.08
N LEU A 52 -2.61 7.47 -6.31
CA LEU A 52 -2.29 6.12 -6.74
C LEU A 52 -2.51 5.13 -5.59
N PHE A 53 -2.19 5.52 -4.36
CA PHE A 53 -2.49 4.70 -3.20
C PHE A 53 -4.00 4.46 -3.01
N GLU A 54 -4.82 5.51 -3.14
CA GLU A 54 -6.29 5.37 -3.05
C GLU A 54 -6.84 4.46 -4.16
N HIS A 55 -6.28 4.56 -5.37
CA HIS A 55 -6.61 3.66 -6.47
C HIS A 55 -6.21 2.20 -6.15
N LEU A 56 -5.01 1.97 -5.62
CA LEU A 56 -4.54 0.66 -5.20
C LEU A 56 -5.47 0.03 -4.16
N LEU A 57 -5.85 0.77 -3.12
CA LEU A 57 -6.77 0.28 -2.09
C LEU A 57 -8.09 -0.15 -2.70
N TRP A 58 -8.67 0.70 -3.55
CA TRP A 58 -9.92 0.39 -4.23
C TRP A 58 -9.80 -0.89 -5.07
N MET A 59 -8.70 -1.07 -5.83
CA MET A 59 -8.49 -2.28 -6.61
C MET A 59 -8.37 -3.53 -5.73
N LEU A 60 -7.61 -3.46 -4.63
CA LEU A 60 -7.42 -4.58 -3.70
C LEU A 60 -8.71 -4.98 -2.99
N GLU A 61 -9.55 -4.00 -2.63
CA GLU A 61 -10.85 -4.24 -1.99
C GLU A 61 -11.90 -4.81 -2.96
N ASN A 62 -11.85 -4.40 -4.23
CA ASN A 62 -12.84 -4.81 -5.25
C ASN A 62 -12.40 -6.04 -6.05
N ALA A 63 -11.19 -6.59 -5.80
CA ALA A 63 -10.60 -7.70 -6.54
C ALA A 63 -10.69 -7.50 -8.07
N ASP A 64 -10.49 -6.26 -8.52
CA ASP A 64 -10.42 -5.92 -9.94
C ASP A 64 -9.31 -6.76 -10.59
N PRO A 65 -9.45 -7.27 -11.84
CA PRO A 65 -8.44 -8.13 -12.43
C PRO A 65 -7.11 -7.37 -12.48
N GLN A 66 -6.18 -7.81 -11.63
CA GLN A 66 -4.82 -7.28 -11.63
C GLN A 66 -4.22 -7.54 -13.02
N PRO A 67 -3.44 -6.59 -13.58
CA PRO A 67 -2.62 -6.88 -14.75
C PRO A 67 -1.70 -8.08 -14.47
N GLU A 68 -1.23 -8.73 -15.54
CA GLU A 68 -0.59 -10.05 -15.45
C GLU A 68 0.75 -10.07 -14.67
N SER A 69 1.34 -8.91 -14.36
CA SER A 69 2.63 -8.79 -13.67
C SER A 69 2.56 -7.90 -12.41
N LEU A 70 2.97 -8.46 -11.27
CA LEU A 70 3.10 -7.76 -10.00
C LEU A 70 4.16 -6.65 -10.05
N GLU A 71 5.28 -6.90 -10.72
CA GLU A 71 6.42 -5.98 -10.79
C GLU A 71 6.04 -4.67 -11.50
N GLU A 72 5.29 -4.78 -12.60
CA GLU A 72 4.80 -3.63 -13.38
C GLU A 72 3.85 -2.75 -12.55
N LEU A 73 2.99 -3.36 -11.73
CA LEU A 73 2.12 -2.63 -10.82
C LEU A 73 2.92 -1.86 -9.78
N VAL A 74 3.89 -2.52 -9.16
CA VAL A 74 4.71 -1.87 -8.14
C VAL A 74 5.48 -0.70 -8.73
N GLU A 75 6.03 -0.83 -9.94
CA GLU A 75 6.69 0.28 -10.63
C GLU A 75 5.73 1.44 -10.93
N PHE A 76 4.50 1.15 -11.36
CA PHE A 76 3.47 2.16 -11.57
C PHE A 76 3.13 2.93 -10.29
N TYR A 77 3.02 2.21 -9.17
CA TYR A 77 2.70 2.81 -7.87
C TYR A 77 3.90 3.45 -7.17
N ALA A 78 5.14 3.11 -7.51
CA ALA A 78 6.33 3.63 -6.84
C ALA A 78 6.85 4.98 -7.37
N CYS A 79 6.24 5.56 -8.42
CA CYS A 79 6.55 6.90 -8.94
C CYS A 79 6.09 8.03 -7.99
#